data_AF-A0A1X7HQ15-F1
#
_entry.id   AF-A0A1X7HQ15-F1
#
_cell.length_a   1.000
_cell.length_b   1.000
_cell.length_c   1.000
_cell.angle_alpha   90.00
_cell.angle_beta   90.00
_cell.angle_gamma   90.00
#
_symmetry.space_group_name_H-M   'P 1'
#
loop_
_entity.id
_entity.type
_entity.pdbx_description
1 polymer ?
#
loop_
_entity_poly.entity_id
_entity_poly.type
_entity_poly.pdbx_seq_one_letter_code
_entity_poly.pdbx_strand_id
1 'polypeptide(L)'
;MTSRLGAYAPSSSVWEELKEELKRAAPSMGIDDIGFASADPFVSLKSILQKHRDKGYESGFEEPDLDKRVTPSLPGTTPASIIAIAVAYPSKMSNPPKSEPGKYRGIMARSAWGRDYHHVLREAMAKLEAFIRERVPDAVLESMVDTGALVDRAVSQRAGIGFSAKNCAIISPKYGSWIYLGEMVTSIPFPPDSPVTEDCGECTKCIDACPTGALVGPGQLNAQRCVSFLTQTKGFLDEEVMRKIGNRLYGCDTCQIVCPKNKGLNWTQHEELQPDPEKAKPLLLPILDMSNREFKETFGDTSAAWRGRKPIQRNAVIALGNFKDASAVPKLSEVLLKDPRPELRGTAAWALGRIGGEEALNNLEKGMKSEQDHKVRNMLTQALNKLQPETKAVAETEKQEGVQHSSQQSEEAGQDVQSPGTSSVNIAPKGVEPMAAPTIESDVLYYNEVHTPIGTLTVVASDLGLCLIEFGTFTVKEAVLQQWSRTWAGGVGYERNEERLADVTSQIKQYFEGTLKEFTIPLDMRGTQFQLQVWEALKEIPYGEICSYKDIADAIERPKAVRAVGGANNKNPVPIIVPCHRVIGMDGTLVGYGGGLEIKRSLLTLEGYLPDRKGL
;
A
#
# COMPACT_ATOMS: atom_id res chain seq x y z
N MET A 1 -18.35 -43.80 -38.76
CA MET A 1 -19.22 -42.86 -38.03
C MET A 1 -18.40 -42.21 -36.92
N THR A 2 -17.71 -41.12 -37.26
CA THR A 2 -16.93 -40.29 -36.34
C THR A 2 -17.87 -39.24 -35.76
N SER A 3 -18.33 -39.46 -34.52
CA SER A 3 -19.13 -38.47 -33.79
C SER A 3 -18.21 -37.39 -33.24
N ARG A 4 -18.56 -36.15 -33.58
CA ARG A 4 -17.96 -34.91 -33.11
C ARG A 4 -18.32 -34.75 -31.63
N LEU A 5 -17.35 -34.89 -30.74
CA LEU A 5 -17.41 -34.25 -29.42
C LEU A 5 -17.08 -32.78 -29.64
N GLY A 6 -18.12 -31.99 -29.93
CA GLY A 6 -18.02 -30.55 -30.06
C GLY A 6 -17.74 -29.91 -28.71
N ALA A 7 -16.70 -29.08 -28.66
CA ALA A 7 -16.39 -28.19 -27.55
C ALA A 7 -17.63 -27.36 -27.18
N TYR A 8 -18.18 -27.59 -25.99
CA TYR A 8 -19.26 -26.81 -25.39
C TYR A 8 -18.71 -25.57 -24.65
N ALA A 9 -17.74 -24.87 -25.23
CA ALA A 9 -17.46 -23.52 -24.78
C ALA A 9 -18.57 -22.63 -25.35
N PRO A 10 -19.40 -21.95 -24.52
CA PRO A 10 -20.35 -20.98 -25.03
C PRO A 10 -19.60 -19.94 -25.88
N SER A 11 -20.24 -19.45 -26.95
CA SER A 11 -19.68 -18.34 -27.73
C SER A 11 -19.36 -17.16 -26.81
N SER A 12 -18.23 -16.49 -27.04
CA SER A 12 -17.88 -15.26 -26.35
C SER A 12 -19.06 -14.28 -26.37
N SER A 13 -19.36 -13.67 -25.23
CA SER A 13 -20.35 -12.60 -25.21
C SER A 13 -19.84 -11.43 -26.06
N VAL A 14 -20.74 -10.59 -26.57
CA VAL A 14 -20.36 -9.37 -27.30
C VAL A 14 -19.45 -8.45 -26.46
N TRP A 15 -19.59 -8.50 -25.13
CA TRP A 15 -18.75 -7.73 -24.21
C TRP A 15 -17.36 -8.34 -24.01
N GLU A 16 -17.23 -9.66 -24.13
CA GLU A 16 -15.95 -10.35 -24.12
C GLU A 16 -15.17 -10.01 -25.39
N GLU A 17 -15.83 -10.01 -26.54
CA GLU A 17 -15.22 -9.64 -27.81
C GLU A 17 -14.76 -8.18 -27.82
N LEU A 18 -15.62 -7.27 -27.36
CA LEU A 18 -15.28 -5.85 -27.23
C LEU A 18 -14.15 -5.63 -26.23
N LYS A 19 -14.15 -6.34 -25.10
CA LYS A 19 -13.06 -6.30 -24.11
C LYS A 19 -11.72 -6.70 -24.73
N GLU A 20 -11.67 -7.78 -25.49
CA GLU A 20 -10.44 -8.22 -26.17
C GLU A 20 -10.04 -7.30 -27.33
N GLU A 21 -10.99 -6.64 -27.98
CA GLU A 21 -10.70 -5.57 -28.93
C GLU A 21 -10.06 -4.35 -28.24
N LEU A 22 -10.63 -3.90 -27.11
CA LEU A 22 -10.09 -2.80 -26.31
C LEU A 22 -8.67 -3.09 -25.82
N LYS A 23 -8.42 -4.31 -25.31
CA LYS A 23 -7.08 -4.75 -24.91
C LYS A 23 -6.06 -4.67 -26.04
N ARG A 24 -6.44 -5.08 -27.26
CA ARG A 24 -5.57 -5.01 -28.45
C ARG A 24 -5.35 -3.57 -28.93
N ALA A 25 -6.36 -2.71 -28.81
CA ALA A 25 -6.29 -1.33 -29.28
C ALA A 25 -5.61 -0.39 -28.28
N ALA A 26 -5.56 -0.74 -26.98
CA ALA A 26 -5.05 0.09 -25.89
C ALA A 26 -3.66 0.72 -26.15
N PRO A 27 -2.64 -0.02 -26.66
CA PRO A 27 -1.33 0.58 -26.96
C PRO A 27 -1.40 1.73 -27.97
N SER A 28 -2.28 1.65 -28.97
CA SER A 28 -2.47 2.72 -29.96
C SER A 28 -3.09 3.99 -29.38
N MET A 29 -3.71 3.88 -28.20
CA MET A 29 -4.29 4.99 -27.45
C MET A 29 -3.30 5.59 -26.44
N GLY A 30 -2.10 5.02 -26.29
CA GLY A 30 -1.12 5.40 -25.28
C GLY A 30 -1.30 4.70 -23.92
N ILE A 31 -2.00 3.55 -23.89
CA ILE A 31 -2.27 2.78 -22.67
C ILE A 31 -1.40 1.52 -22.66
N ASP A 32 -0.61 1.30 -21.62
CA ASP A 32 0.33 0.17 -21.52
C ASP A 32 -0.29 -1.09 -20.87
N ASP A 33 -1.30 -0.92 -20.02
CA ASP A 33 -2.09 -2.01 -19.47
C ASP A 33 -3.54 -1.55 -19.27
N ILE A 34 -4.48 -2.45 -19.48
CA ILE A 34 -5.91 -2.20 -19.30
C ILE A 34 -6.55 -3.42 -18.65
N GLY A 35 -7.37 -3.18 -17.63
CA GLY A 35 -8.02 -4.20 -16.83
C GLY A 35 -9.48 -3.87 -16.58
N PHE A 36 -10.29 -4.89 -16.32
CA PHE A 36 -11.74 -4.75 -16.17
C PHE A 36 -12.19 -5.29 -14.81
N ALA A 37 -13.17 -4.65 -14.19
CA ALA A 37 -13.68 -5.04 -12.87
C ALA A 37 -15.19 -4.81 -12.77
N SER A 38 -15.83 -5.49 -11.82
CA SER A 38 -17.20 -5.16 -11.40
C SER A 38 -17.30 -3.70 -10.93
N ALA A 39 -18.48 -3.09 -11.08
CA ALA A 39 -18.82 -1.79 -10.50
C ALA A 39 -19.41 -1.89 -9.07
N ASP A 40 -19.35 -3.06 -8.44
CA ASP A 40 -19.81 -3.24 -7.06
C ASP A 40 -19.09 -2.28 -6.08
N PRO A 41 -19.75 -1.87 -4.98
CA PRO A 41 -19.11 -1.08 -3.94
C PRO A 41 -17.88 -1.76 -3.33
N PHE A 42 -16.85 -0.98 -3.02
CA PHE A 42 -15.65 -1.42 -2.31
C PHE A 42 -15.91 -1.48 -0.79
N VAL A 43 -16.75 -2.42 -0.37
CA VAL A 43 -17.26 -2.52 1.03
C VAL A 43 -16.13 -2.59 2.06
N SER A 44 -15.11 -3.42 1.83
CA SER A 44 -13.97 -3.56 2.76
C SER A 44 -13.12 -2.29 2.84
N LEU A 45 -12.96 -1.57 1.72
CA LEU A 45 -12.18 -0.35 1.62
C LEU A 45 -12.76 0.78 2.48
N LYS A 46 -14.09 0.89 2.58
CA LYS A 46 -14.73 1.93 3.41
C LYS A 46 -14.24 1.89 4.85
N SER A 47 -14.16 0.68 5.42
CA SER A 47 -13.66 0.47 6.78
C SER A 47 -12.17 0.82 6.94
N ILE A 48 -11.36 0.57 5.90
CA ILE A 48 -9.93 0.90 5.89
C ILE A 48 -9.73 2.42 5.85
N LEU A 49 -10.47 3.11 4.98
CA LEU A 49 -10.43 4.56 4.86
C LEU A 49 -10.90 5.25 6.14
N GLN A 50 -12.00 4.77 6.75
CA GLN A 50 -12.47 5.30 8.04
C GLN A 50 -11.40 5.14 9.13
N LYS A 51 -10.79 3.96 9.28
CA LYS A 51 -9.71 3.74 10.26
C LYS A 51 -8.49 4.62 9.99
N HIS A 52 -8.20 4.90 8.71
CA HIS A 52 -7.10 5.78 8.32
C HIS A 52 -7.40 7.24 8.72
N ARG A 53 -8.65 7.69 8.51
CA ARG A 53 -9.16 8.99 8.98
C ARG A 53 -9.15 9.13 10.49
N ASP A 54 -9.66 8.14 11.22
CA ASP A 54 -9.74 8.14 12.69
C ASP A 54 -8.35 8.26 13.35
N LYS A 55 -7.31 7.74 12.67
CA LYS A 55 -5.91 7.86 13.11
C LYS A 55 -5.26 9.19 12.74
N GLY A 56 -5.94 10.06 12.00
CA GLY A 56 -5.39 11.32 11.47
C GLY A 56 -4.30 11.10 10.43
N TYR A 57 -4.37 10.00 9.67
CA TYR A 57 -3.32 9.63 8.70
C TYR A 57 -3.58 10.17 7.28
N GLU A 58 -4.77 10.71 6.99
CA GLU A 58 -5.12 11.33 5.71
C GLU A 58 -4.23 12.53 5.39
N SER A 59 -4.04 12.85 4.11
CA SER A 59 -3.30 14.04 3.68
C SER A 59 -4.17 15.29 3.63
N GLY A 60 -5.48 15.12 3.42
CA GLY A 60 -6.42 16.20 3.10
C GLY A 60 -6.46 16.52 1.59
N PHE A 61 -5.84 15.71 0.74
CA PHE A 61 -5.99 15.79 -0.72
C PHE A 61 -7.06 14.82 -1.24
N GLU A 62 -7.46 13.86 -0.42
CA GLU A 62 -8.48 12.88 -0.76
C GLU A 62 -9.88 13.51 -0.82
N GLU A 63 -10.77 12.97 -1.67
CA GLU A 63 -12.22 13.25 -1.60
C GLU A 63 -12.74 12.98 -0.17
N PRO A 64 -13.34 13.96 0.52
CA PRO A 64 -13.74 13.78 1.92
C PRO A 64 -14.90 12.79 2.09
N ASP A 65 -15.79 12.67 1.12
CA ASP A 65 -16.95 11.78 1.17
C ASP A 65 -16.58 10.32 0.89
N LEU A 66 -16.49 9.52 1.95
CA LEU A 66 -16.12 8.11 1.86
C LEU A 66 -17.10 7.29 1.03
N ASP A 67 -18.38 7.67 0.95
CA ASP A 67 -19.36 6.93 0.17
C ASP A 67 -19.08 7.08 -1.33
N LYS A 68 -18.71 8.28 -1.78
CA LYS A 68 -18.26 8.50 -3.16
C LYS A 68 -16.97 7.76 -3.49
N ARG A 69 -16.06 7.59 -2.51
CA ARG A 69 -14.79 6.90 -2.73
C ARG A 69 -14.90 5.40 -2.95
N VAL A 70 -15.97 4.80 -2.44
CA VAL A 70 -16.14 3.34 -2.43
C VAL A 70 -17.33 2.87 -3.24
N THR A 71 -18.22 3.77 -3.67
CA THR A 71 -19.41 3.43 -4.44
C THR A 71 -19.28 4.02 -5.83
N PRO A 72 -18.91 3.22 -6.84
CA PRO A 72 -18.98 3.66 -8.23
C PRO A 72 -20.37 4.20 -8.55
N SER A 73 -20.44 5.30 -9.29
CA SER A 73 -21.68 5.95 -9.68
C SER A 73 -21.60 6.41 -11.13
N LEU A 74 -22.74 6.50 -11.80
CA LEU A 74 -22.87 7.07 -13.14
C LEU A 74 -24.10 7.98 -13.22
N PRO A 75 -24.03 9.07 -14.00
CA PRO A 75 -25.19 9.93 -14.23
C PRO A 75 -26.28 9.19 -15.00
N GLY A 76 -27.51 9.18 -14.48
CA GLY A 76 -28.69 8.73 -15.20
C GLY A 76 -28.80 7.21 -15.46
N THR A 77 -27.87 6.40 -14.96
CA THR A 77 -27.90 4.94 -15.09
C THR A 77 -27.12 4.24 -13.98
N THR A 78 -27.34 2.93 -13.81
CA THR A 78 -26.59 2.10 -12.87
C THR A 78 -25.24 1.71 -13.47
N PRO A 79 -24.12 1.91 -12.75
CA PRO A 79 -22.81 1.37 -13.14
C PRO A 79 -22.84 -0.14 -13.30
N ALA A 80 -22.24 -0.65 -14.37
CA ALA A 80 -22.18 -2.08 -14.65
C ALA A 80 -20.76 -2.63 -14.52
N SER A 81 -19.75 -1.89 -14.97
CA SER A 81 -18.34 -2.27 -14.79
C SER A 81 -17.41 -1.06 -14.67
N ILE A 82 -16.16 -1.34 -14.37
CA ILE A 82 -15.08 -0.35 -14.30
C ILE A 82 -13.93 -0.84 -15.18
N ILE A 83 -13.33 0.08 -15.93
CA ILE A 83 -12.10 -0.12 -16.69
C ILE A 83 -10.98 0.61 -15.97
N ALA A 84 -9.89 -0.07 -15.66
CA ALA A 84 -8.66 0.53 -15.13
C ALA A 84 -7.60 0.58 -16.23
N ILE A 85 -6.84 1.67 -16.32
CA ILE A 85 -5.70 1.80 -17.22
C ILE A 85 -4.41 2.03 -16.42
N ALA A 86 -3.29 1.63 -17.01
CA ALA A 86 -1.96 1.97 -16.56
C ALA A 86 -1.12 2.54 -17.71
N VAL A 87 -0.37 3.60 -17.41
CA VAL A 87 0.62 4.19 -18.32
C VAL A 87 1.96 4.21 -17.60
N ALA A 88 2.93 3.47 -18.11
CA ALA A 88 4.25 3.33 -17.54
C ALA A 88 5.11 4.58 -17.81
N TYR A 89 5.96 4.95 -16.84
CA TYR A 89 6.78 6.16 -16.94
C TYR A 89 8.27 5.88 -16.65
N PRO A 90 9.18 6.74 -17.14
CA PRO A 90 10.61 6.53 -17.00
C PRO A 90 11.06 6.59 -15.53
N SER A 91 11.93 5.65 -15.16
CA SER A 91 12.53 5.59 -13.83
C SER A 91 14.00 6.05 -13.83
N LYS A 92 14.57 6.28 -15.01
CA LYS A 92 15.93 6.77 -15.22
C LYS A 92 15.90 8.01 -16.11
N MET A 93 16.83 8.91 -15.84
CA MET A 93 17.08 10.10 -16.63
C MET A 93 18.34 9.88 -17.45
N SER A 94 18.31 10.22 -18.74
CA SER A 94 19.51 10.22 -19.58
C SER A 94 20.41 11.39 -19.20
N ASN A 95 21.73 11.16 -19.11
CA ASN A 95 22.75 12.17 -18.80
C ASN A 95 22.37 13.13 -17.63
N PRO A 96 22.05 12.60 -16.43
CA PRO A 96 21.57 13.44 -15.34
C PRO A 96 22.64 14.45 -14.91
N PRO A 97 22.34 15.75 -14.80
CA PRO A 97 23.33 16.75 -14.49
C PRO A 97 23.90 16.52 -13.09
N LYS A 98 25.20 16.76 -12.92
CA LYS A 98 25.88 16.56 -11.64
C LYS A 98 25.46 17.62 -10.63
N SER A 99 25.37 17.20 -9.37
CA SER A 99 25.18 18.10 -8.23
C SER A 99 26.51 18.17 -7.50
N GLU A 100 27.09 19.36 -7.42
CA GLU A 100 28.45 19.59 -6.92
C GLU A 100 28.53 20.94 -6.18
N PRO A 101 29.54 21.18 -5.34
CA PRO A 101 29.70 22.44 -4.61
C PRO A 101 29.56 23.67 -5.53
N GLY A 102 28.73 24.64 -5.12
CA GLY A 102 28.41 25.84 -5.90
C GLY A 102 27.41 25.63 -7.06
N LYS A 103 27.04 24.39 -7.36
CA LYS A 103 26.04 24.01 -8.38
C LYS A 103 25.14 22.89 -7.86
N TYR A 104 24.72 22.99 -6.60
CA TYR A 104 23.84 21.99 -6.00
C TYR A 104 22.47 22.00 -6.68
N ARG A 105 21.93 20.80 -6.88
CA ARG A 105 20.67 20.57 -7.56
C ARG A 105 19.65 19.90 -6.67
N GLY A 106 18.40 20.32 -6.83
CA GLY A 106 17.25 19.61 -6.28
C GLY A 106 16.84 18.45 -7.18
N ILE A 107 15.86 17.68 -6.74
CA ILE A 107 15.27 16.58 -7.55
C ILE A 107 13.75 16.58 -7.41
N MET A 108 13.06 16.48 -8.55
CA MET A 108 11.63 16.16 -8.63
C MET A 108 11.45 14.64 -8.65
N ALA A 109 10.42 14.13 -7.98
CA ALA A 109 10.02 12.73 -8.08
C ALA A 109 9.68 12.35 -9.53
N ARG A 110 9.87 11.08 -9.88
CA ARG A 110 9.65 10.57 -11.25
C ARG A 110 8.21 10.78 -11.74
N SER A 111 7.24 10.78 -10.83
CA SER A 111 5.83 11.06 -11.14
C SER A 111 5.55 12.51 -11.58
N ALA A 112 6.58 13.37 -11.59
CA ALA A 112 6.52 14.75 -12.04
C ALA A 112 7.54 15.07 -13.15
N TRP A 113 8.07 14.03 -13.81
CA TRP A 113 8.90 14.19 -14.98
C TRP A 113 8.04 14.28 -16.25
N GLY A 114 8.51 15.06 -17.22
CA GLY A 114 7.79 15.30 -18.46
C GLY A 114 6.49 16.08 -18.24
N ARG A 115 5.58 15.94 -19.18
CA ARG A 115 4.24 16.52 -19.17
C ARG A 115 3.41 15.92 -18.03
N ASP A 116 2.56 16.74 -17.43
CA ASP A 116 1.66 16.33 -16.36
C ASP A 116 0.80 15.12 -16.78
N TYR A 117 0.93 14.03 -16.03
CA TYR A 117 0.24 12.77 -16.29
C TYR A 117 -1.28 12.93 -16.29
N HIS A 118 -1.83 13.92 -15.59
CA HIS A 118 -3.28 14.20 -15.64
C HIS A 118 -3.73 14.50 -17.07
N HIS A 119 -2.93 15.24 -17.84
CA HIS A 119 -3.24 15.55 -19.23
C HIS A 119 -3.02 14.35 -20.13
N VAL A 120 -1.91 13.63 -19.95
CA VAL A 120 -1.57 12.44 -20.74
C VAL A 120 -2.64 11.35 -20.59
N LEU A 121 -3.04 11.02 -19.36
CA LEU A 121 -4.06 10.00 -19.11
C LEU A 121 -5.45 10.45 -19.55
N ARG A 122 -5.81 11.73 -19.40
CA ARG A 122 -7.10 12.24 -19.92
C ARG A 122 -7.19 12.17 -21.44
N GLU A 123 -6.08 12.43 -22.14
CA GLU A 123 -6.02 12.27 -23.60
C GLU A 123 -6.13 10.79 -24.01
N ALA A 124 -5.47 9.88 -23.29
CA ALA A 124 -5.61 8.44 -23.50
C ALA A 124 -7.05 7.95 -23.23
N MET A 125 -7.66 8.40 -22.13
CA MET A 125 -9.05 8.10 -21.79
C MET A 125 -10.03 8.66 -22.82
N ALA A 126 -9.80 9.86 -23.35
CA ALA A 126 -10.66 10.43 -24.40
C ALA A 126 -10.63 9.58 -25.68
N LYS A 127 -9.47 9.04 -26.06
CA LYS A 127 -9.35 8.08 -27.18
C LYS A 127 -10.10 6.77 -26.88
N LEU A 128 -9.97 6.27 -25.64
CA LEU A 128 -10.70 5.08 -25.19
C LEU A 128 -12.21 5.27 -25.22
N GLU A 129 -12.72 6.41 -24.73
CA GLU A 129 -14.13 6.76 -24.79
C GLU A 129 -14.63 6.84 -26.24
N ALA A 130 -13.87 7.49 -27.13
CA ALA A 130 -14.23 7.60 -28.54
C ALA A 130 -14.31 6.21 -29.20
N PHE A 131 -13.34 5.33 -28.91
CA PHE A 131 -13.32 3.96 -29.40
C PHE A 131 -14.53 3.15 -28.93
N ILE A 132 -14.92 3.30 -27.66
CA ILE A 132 -16.11 2.65 -27.09
C ILE A 132 -17.39 3.21 -27.72
N ARG A 133 -17.53 4.54 -27.84
CA ARG A 133 -18.73 5.18 -28.40
C ARG A 133 -18.98 4.83 -29.88
N GLU A 134 -17.93 4.54 -30.64
CA GLU A 134 -18.08 4.04 -32.01
C GLU A 134 -18.79 2.67 -32.06
N ARG A 135 -18.57 1.82 -31.06
CA ARG A 135 -19.10 0.44 -30.98
C ARG A 135 -20.38 0.34 -30.16
N VAL A 136 -20.52 1.21 -29.15
CA VAL A 136 -21.66 1.27 -28.24
C VAL A 136 -22.08 2.74 -28.09
N PRO A 137 -22.84 3.30 -29.05
CA PRO A 137 -23.18 4.73 -29.08
C PRO A 137 -23.89 5.25 -27.82
N ASP A 138 -24.71 4.41 -27.19
CA ASP A 138 -25.51 4.77 -26.00
C ASP A 138 -24.77 4.50 -24.68
N ALA A 139 -23.47 4.18 -24.71
CA ALA A 139 -22.69 3.92 -23.50
C ALA A 139 -22.54 5.18 -22.65
N VAL A 140 -22.86 5.08 -21.36
CA VAL A 140 -22.56 6.11 -20.36
C VAL A 140 -21.20 5.81 -19.77
N LEU A 141 -20.28 6.75 -19.91
CA LEU A 141 -18.86 6.63 -19.53
C LEU A 141 -18.46 7.81 -18.65
N GLU A 142 -17.79 7.55 -17.54
CA GLU A 142 -17.22 8.58 -16.67
C GLU A 142 -15.77 8.25 -16.33
N SER A 143 -14.84 9.03 -16.88
CA SER A 143 -13.40 8.86 -16.69
C SER A 143 -12.85 9.70 -15.54
N MET A 144 -11.91 9.14 -14.78
CA MET A 144 -11.25 9.75 -13.64
C MET A 144 -9.75 9.44 -13.65
N VAL A 145 -8.95 10.41 -13.18
CA VAL A 145 -7.49 10.29 -13.03
C VAL A 145 -7.09 11.15 -11.83
N ASP A 146 -6.67 10.54 -10.72
CA ASP A 146 -6.17 11.15 -9.47
C ASP A 146 -7.17 12.05 -8.71
N THR A 147 -7.78 13.00 -9.42
CA THR A 147 -8.74 13.99 -8.91
C THR A 147 -10.18 13.48 -8.89
N GLY A 148 -10.38 12.20 -9.18
CA GLY A 148 -11.68 11.53 -9.08
C GLY A 148 -12.08 11.23 -7.64
N ALA A 149 -13.30 10.74 -7.45
CA ALA A 149 -13.74 10.33 -6.12
C ALA A 149 -13.18 8.96 -5.72
N LEU A 150 -13.14 8.01 -6.67
CA LEU A 150 -12.73 6.64 -6.41
C LEU A 150 -11.27 6.55 -5.95
N VAL A 151 -10.89 5.36 -5.48
CA VAL A 151 -9.50 5.06 -5.13
C VAL A 151 -8.86 4.32 -6.31
N ASP A 152 -8.16 5.03 -7.19
CA ASP A 152 -7.55 4.52 -8.43
C ASP A 152 -6.74 3.23 -8.17
N ARG A 153 -6.06 3.18 -7.03
CA ARG A 153 -5.29 2.00 -6.59
C ARG A 153 -6.17 0.80 -6.30
N ALA A 154 -7.29 0.98 -5.59
CA ALA A 154 -8.22 -0.11 -5.29
C ALA A 154 -8.91 -0.61 -6.57
N VAL A 155 -9.26 0.32 -7.46
CA VAL A 155 -9.80 0.01 -8.79
C VAL A 155 -8.78 -0.83 -9.59
N SER A 156 -7.55 -0.37 -9.68
CA SER A 156 -6.46 -1.05 -10.39
C SER A 156 -6.15 -2.44 -9.82
N GLN A 157 -6.22 -2.60 -8.49
CA GLN A 157 -6.08 -3.90 -7.85
C GLN A 157 -7.21 -4.85 -8.23
N ARG A 158 -8.46 -4.37 -8.17
CA ARG A 158 -9.64 -5.18 -8.51
C ARG A 158 -9.67 -5.56 -9.99
N ALA A 159 -9.20 -4.68 -10.85
CA ALA A 159 -9.13 -4.85 -12.30
C ALA A 159 -7.92 -5.67 -12.79
N GLY A 160 -7.04 -6.13 -11.89
CA GLY A 160 -5.92 -6.99 -12.27
C GLY A 160 -4.70 -6.28 -12.87
N ILE A 161 -4.60 -4.95 -12.77
CA ILE A 161 -3.43 -4.18 -13.22
C ILE A 161 -2.18 -4.52 -12.37
N GLY A 162 -2.39 -4.74 -11.08
CA GLY A 162 -1.31 -5.03 -10.14
C GLY A 162 -1.83 -5.33 -8.74
N PHE A 163 -0.92 -5.62 -7.81
CA PHE A 163 -1.29 -5.85 -6.41
C PHE A 163 -0.95 -4.64 -5.54
N SER A 164 -1.71 -4.46 -4.45
CA SER A 164 -1.45 -3.43 -3.43
C SER A 164 -0.26 -3.82 -2.56
N ALA A 165 0.88 -3.13 -2.75
CA ALA A 165 2.13 -3.46 -2.08
C ALA A 165 2.29 -2.81 -0.70
N LYS A 166 3.28 -3.28 0.08
CA LYS A 166 3.57 -2.77 1.43
C LYS A 166 3.94 -1.28 1.48
N ASN A 167 4.40 -0.71 0.37
CA ASN A 167 4.68 0.74 0.23
C ASN A 167 3.46 1.56 -0.22
N CYS A 168 2.27 0.94 -0.26
CA CYS A 168 0.99 1.51 -0.70
C CYS A 168 0.86 1.79 -2.21
N ALA A 169 1.85 1.45 -3.04
CA ALA A 169 1.75 1.54 -4.49
C ALA A 169 1.07 0.30 -5.08
N ILE A 170 0.51 0.44 -6.29
CA ILE A 170 0.18 -0.71 -7.14
C ILE A 170 1.46 -1.16 -7.84
N ILE A 171 1.74 -2.46 -7.78
CA ILE A 171 2.86 -3.08 -8.50
C ILE A 171 2.29 -3.98 -9.58
N SER A 172 2.49 -3.58 -10.83
CA SER A 172 2.25 -4.44 -11.99
C SER A 172 3.40 -5.44 -12.12
N PRO A 173 3.11 -6.74 -12.38
CA PRO A 173 4.15 -7.72 -12.72
C PRO A 173 4.99 -7.32 -13.94
N LYS A 174 4.39 -6.60 -14.89
CA LYS A 174 5.04 -6.15 -16.14
C LYS A 174 5.87 -4.89 -15.90
N TYR A 175 5.27 -3.88 -15.25
CA TYR A 175 5.81 -2.52 -15.24
C TYR A 175 6.39 -2.07 -13.88
N GLY A 176 6.27 -2.91 -12.85
CA GLY A 176 6.59 -2.52 -11.48
C GLY A 176 5.60 -1.48 -10.96
N SER A 177 6.07 -0.57 -10.11
CA SER A 177 5.26 0.55 -9.61
C SER A 177 5.42 1.84 -10.42
N TRP A 178 6.23 1.83 -11.48
CA TRP A 178 6.46 2.99 -12.35
C TRP A 178 5.32 3.15 -13.37
N ILE A 179 4.09 3.24 -12.86
CA ILE A 179 2.86 3.40 -13.63
C ILE A 179 1.98 4.52 -13.05
N TYR A 180 1.42 5.34 -13.91
CA TYR A 180 0.27 6.19 -13.62
C TYR A 180 -1.01 5.36 -13.76
N LEU A 181 -2.05 5.72 -13.02
CA LEU A 181 -3.32 5.01 -12.99
C LEU A 181 -4.45 5.96 -13.40
N GLY A 182 -5.45 5.40 -14.05
CA GLY A 182 -6.74 6.06 -14.24
C GLY A 182 -7.84 5.02 -14.38
N GLU A 183 -9.09 5.45 -14.26
CA GLU A 183 -10.24 4.58 -14.32
C GLU A 183 -11.41 5.20 -15.08
N MET A 184 -12.29 4.33 -15.57
CA MET A 184 -13.54 4.71 -16.22
C MET A 184 -14.65 3.82 -15.67
N VAL A 185 -15.69 4.44 -15.10
CA VAL A 185 -16.92 3.75 -14.75
C VAL A 185 -17.81 3.71 -16.00
N THR A 186 -18.46 2.58 -16.28
CA THR A 186 -19.29 2.43 -17.49
C THR A 186 -20.57 1.65 -17.24
N SER A 187 -21.61 1.97 -18.02
CA SER A 187 -22.87 1.22 -18.08
C SER A 187 -22.75 -0.09 -18.84
N ILE A 188 -21.61 -0.36 -19.48
CA ILE A 188 -21.36 -1.61 -20.21
C ILE A 188 -20.97 -2.71 -19.20
N PRO A 189 -21.61 -3.89 -19.22
CA PRO A 189 -21.32 -4.97 -18.28
C PRO A 189 -20.14 -5.82 -18.74
N PHE A 190 -18.94 -5.22 -18.82
CA PHE A 190 -17.74 -5.97 -19.16
C PHE A 190 -17.46 -7.06 -18.12
N PRO A 191 -17.03 -8.26 -18.55
CA PRO A 191 -16.61 -9.31 -17.64
C PRO A 191 -15.34 -8.87 -16.86
N PRO A 192 -15.27 -9.09 -15.55
CA PRO A 192 -14.11 -8.71 -14.76
C PRO A 192 -12.88 -9.55 -15.12
N ASP A 193 -11.69 -8.95 -15.04
CA ASP A 193 -10.40 -9.64 -14.99
C ASP A 193 -10.12 -10.13 -13.56
N SER A 194 -9.07 -10.94 -13.41
CA SER A 194 -8.67 -11.48 -12.12
C SER A 194 -7.60 -10.60 -11.44
N PRO A 195 -7.73 -10.30 -10.14
CA PRO A 195 -6.69 -9.63 -9.38
C PRO A 195 -5.36 -10.39 -9.43
N VAL A 196 -4.26 -9.65 -9.42
CA VAL A 196 -2.92 -10.22 -9.34
C VAL A 196 -2.72 -10.90 -7.98
N THR A 197 -2.27 -12.16 -7.99
CA THR A 197 -2.08 -12.97 -6.78
C THR A 197 -0.72 -12.76 -6.10
N GLU A 198 0.25 -12.22 -6.84
CA GLU A 198 1.57 -11.85 -6.32
C GLU A 198 1.46 -10.89 -5.11
N ASP A 199 2.39 -11.00 -4.18
CA ASP A 199 2.51 -10.07 -3.06
C ASP A 199 3.98 -9.77 -2.70
N CYS A 200 4.18 -8.98 -1.65
CA CYS A 200 5.52 -8.61 -1.18
C CYS A 200 6.27 -9.72 -0.42
N GLY A 201 5.63 -10.84 -0.10
CA GLY A 201 6.14 -11.85 0.82
C GLY A 201 6.60 -11.24 2.15
N GLU A 202 7.76 -11.67 2.62
CA GLU A 202 8.36 -11.20 3.89
C GLU A 202 9.10 -9.85 3.76
N CYS A 203 9.28 -9.31 2.55
CA CYS A 203 10.10 -8.10 2.32
C CYS A 203 9.59 -6.87 3.11
N THR A 204 10.50 -6.11 3.73
CA THR A 204 10.21 -4.85 4.46
C THR A 204 11.01 -3.63 3.98
N LYS A 205 11.83 -3.78 2.92
CA LYS A 205 12.80 -2.75 2.47
C LYS A 205 12.22 -1.34 2.35
N CYS A 206 11.00 -1.20 1.85
CA CYS A 206 10.35 0.10 1.68
C CYS A 206 9.98 0.78 3.00
N ILE A 207 9.56 -0.02 3.99
CA ILE A 207 9.23 0.44 5.35
C ILE A 207 10.53 0.89 6.03
N ASP A 208 11.55 0.04 5.99
CA ASP A 208 12.85 0.27 6.63
C ASP A 208 13.57 1.50 6.04
N ALA A 209 13.45 1.72 4.73
CA ALA A 209 14.07 2.85 4.04
C ALA A 209 13.26 4.16 4.10
N CYS A 210 12.04 4.15 4.65
CA CYS A 210 11.18 5.34 4.68
C CYS A 210 11.82 6.42 5.57
N PRO A 211 12.25 7.59 5.03
CA PRO A 211 13.09 8.53 5.80
C PRO A 211 12.46 9.03 7.10
N THR A 212 11.14 9.15 7.11
CA THR A 212 10.35 9.70 8.22
C THR A 212 9.57 8.64 9.00
N GLY A 213 9.68 7.37 8.63
CA GLY A 213 8.85 6.29 9.17
C GLY A 213 7.36 6.47 8.84
N ALA A 214 7.04 7.12 7.72
CA ALA A 214 5.66 7.36 7.30
C ALA A 214 4.90 6.08 6.94
N LEU A 215 5.60 5.03 6.48
CA LEU A 215 5.03 3.70 6.32
C LEU A 215 4.99 3.02 7.70
N VAL A 216 3.91 3.23 8.44
CA VAL A 216 3.72 2.70 9.80
C VAL A 216 3.42 1.19 9.82
N GLY A 217 3.16 0.62 8.64
CA GLY A 217 3.09 -0.82 8.42
C GLY A 217 2.83 -1.18 6.96
N PRO A 218 2.86 -2.47 6.59
CA PRO A 218 2.39 -3.02 5.33
C PRO A 218 1.10 -2.38 4.82
N GLY A 219 1.20 -1.60 3.74
CA GLY A 219 0.05 -0.97 3.09
C GLY A 219 -0.59 0.15 3.93
N GLN A 220 0.09 0.65 4.95
CA GLN A 220 -0.41 1.70 5.84
C GLN A 220 0.55 2.90 5.87
N LEU A 221 0.08 4.01 5.30
CA LEU A 221 0.79 5.28 5.29
C LEU A 221 0.21 6.20 6.36
N ASN A 222 1.06 6.92 7.07
CA ASN A 222 0.70 8.17 7.74
C ASN A 222 1.13 9.32 6.81
N ALA A 223 0.17 9.89 6.07
CA ALA A 223 0.47 10.88 5.04
C ALA A 223 1.05 12.16 5.63
N GLN A 224 0.65 12.54 6.85
CA GLN A 224 1.19 13.70 7.58
C GLN A 224 2.70 13.60 7.83
N ARG A 225 3.30 12.41 7.76
CA ARG A 225 4.75 12.20 7.84
C ARG A 225 5.41 11.88 6.50
N CYS A 226 4.64 11.66 5.43
CA CYS A 226 5.18 11.25 4.14
C CYS A 226 5.94 12.41 3.47
N VAL A 227 7.20 12.21 3.10
CA VAL A 227 8.00 13.24 2.40
C VAL A 227 7.32 13.70 1.10
N SER A 228 6.62 12.81 0.41
CA SER A 228 5.84 13.19 -0.78
C SER A 228 4.76 14.22 -0.46
N PHE A 229 4.01 14.03 0.63
CA PHE A 229 3.01 15.01 1.09
C PHE A 229 3.68 16.29 1.61
N LEU A 230 4.69 16.15 2.46
CA LEU A 230 5.36 17.27 3.13
C LEU A 230 6.01 18.25 2.15
N THR A 231 6.54 17.76 1.02
CA THR A 231 7.08 18.63 -0.03
C THR A 231 6.01 19.49 -0.72
N GLN A 232 4.73 19.15 -0.60
CA GLN A 232 3.60 19.84 -1.25
C GLN A 232 2.82 20.78 -0.31
N THR A 233 3.10 20.72 0.99
CA THR A 233 2.47 21.61 1.98
C THR A 233 2.96 23.05 1.78
N LYS A 234 2.11 24.03 2.13
CA LYS A 234 2.43 25.46 1.99
C LYS A 234 2.97 26.10 3.26
N GLY A 235 2.83 25.43 4.41
CA GLY A 235 3.21 25.94 5.72
C GLY A 235 4.67 25.67 6.11
N PHE A 236 4.98 25.99 7.36
CA PHE A 236 6.22 25.60 8.03
C PHE A 236 6.36 24.07 8.09
N LEU A 237 7.61 23.61 8.11
CA LEU A 237 7.97 22.23 8.38
C LEU A 237 8.84 22.16 9.64
N ASP A 238 8.67 21.10 10.41
CA ASP A 238 9.50 20.86 11.59
C ASP A 238 10.94 20.52 11.19
N GLU A 239 11.90 20.84 12.07
CA GLU A 239 13.32 20.59 11.83
C GLU A 239 13.63 19.11 11.53
N GLU A 240 12.97 18.18 12.24
CA GLU A 240 13.13 16.74 12.00
C GLU A 240 12.85 16.38 10.54
N VAL A 241 11.77 16.93 9.98
CA VAL A 241 11.34 16.72 8.59
C VAL A 241 12.30 17.40 7.63
N MET A 242 12.65 18.67 7.87
CA MET A 242 13.55 19.43 6.98
C MET A 242 14.90 18.71 6.80
N ARG A 243 15.43 18.08 7.86
CA ARG A 243 16.64 17.24 7.79
C ARG A 243 16.47 15.98 6.92
N LYS A 244 15.27 15.38 6.91
CA LYS A 244 14.97 14.11 6.24
C LYS A 244 14.51 14.27 4.78
N ILE A 245 14.11 15.48 4.36
CA ILE A 245 13.72 15.77 2.97
C ILE A 245 14.91 15.61 2.00
N GLY A 246 16.13 15.88 2.44
CA GLY A 246 17.32 15.87 1.59
C GLY A 246 17.27 17.04 0.59
N ASN A 247 17.45 16.75 -0.70
CA ASN A 247 17.35 17.71 -1.81
C ASN A 247 16.07 17.55 -2.64
N ARG A 248 15.04 16.88 -2.12
CA ARG A 248 13.78 16.66 -2.82
C ARG A 248 12.96 17.94 -2.86
N LEU A 249 12.63 18.41 -4.06
CA LEU A 249 11.83 19.62 -4.27
C LEU A 249 10.35 19.33 -4.37
N TYR A 250 9.98 18.16 -4.91
CA TYR A 250 8.60 17.70 -5.03
C TYR A 250 8.57 16.17 -5.03
N GLY A 251 7.70 15.57 -4.22
CA GLY A 251 7.50 14.13 -4.13
C GLY A 251 8.63 13.37 -3.44
N CYS A 252 8.52 12.04 -3.39
CA CYS A 252 9.55 11.14 -2.85
C CYS A 252 9.44 9.73 -3.44
N ASP A 253 10.53 9.25 -4.02
CA ASP A 253 10.57 7.93 -4.68
C ASP A 253 11.22 6.83 -3.82
N THR A 254 11.66 7.13 -2.59
CA THR A 254 12.52 6.22 -1.81
C THR A 254 11.91 4.82 -1.64
N CYS A 255 10.62 4.75 -1.29
CA CYS A 255 9.91 3.47 -1.09
C CYS A 255 9.69 2.66 -2.38
N GLN A 256 9.83 3.30 -3.55
CA GLN A 256 9.77 2.66 -4.87
C GLN A 256 11.17 2.26 -5.35
N ILE A 257 12.18 3.12 -5.17
CA ILE A 257 13.57 2.87 -5.58
C ILE A 257 14.14 1.63 -4.90
N VAL A 258 13.87 1.44 -3.59
CA VAL A 258 14.38 0.28 -2.84
C VAL A 258 13.59 -1.01 -3.09
N CYS A 259 12.47 -0.93 -3.81
CA CYS A 259 11.59 -2.07 -4.05
C CYS A 259 12.27 -3.07 -5.01
N PRO A 260 12.43 -4.35 -4.61
CA PRO A 260 13.02 -5.37 -5.49
C PRO A 260 12.24 -5.58 -6.80
N LYS A 261 10.91 -5.36 -6.77
CA LYS A 261 10.04 -5.50 -7.94
C LYS A 261 10.23 -4.41 -9.00
N ASN A 262 10.96 -3.34 -8.67
CA ASN A 262 11.36 -2.28 -9.62
C ASN A 262 12.77 -2.47 -10.15
N LYS A 263 13.50 -3.51 -9.73
CA LYS A 263 14.90 -3.70 -10.12
C LYS A 263 15.00 -3.89 -11.64
N GLY A 264 15.74 -2.99 -12.29
CA GLY A 264 15.98 -3.06 -13.73
C GLY A 264 14.91 -2.43 -14.60
N LEU A 265 13.76 -2.03 -14.04
CA LEU A 265 12.63 -1.51 -14.81
C LEU A 265 12.78 -0.02 -15.11
N ASN A 266 12.65 0.36 -16.38
CA ASN A 266 12.68 1.73 -16.87
C ASN A 266 11.93 1.80 -18.22
N TRP A 267 10.88 2.62 -18.29
CA TRP A 267 9.93 2.65 -19.41
C TRP A 267 10.04 3.97 -20.16
N THR A 268 10.35 3.94 -21.46
CA THR A 268 10.68 5.14 -22.23
C THR A 268 9.87 5.27 -23.53
N GLN A 269 8.79 4.51 -23.66
CA GLN A 269 7.97 4.47 -24.87
C GLN A 269 7.12 5.73 -25.07
N HIS A 270 6.81 6.46 -24.00
CA HIS A 270 6.08 7.74 -24.05
C HIS A 270 7.07 8.90 -24.04
N GLU A 271 7.11 9.65 -25.14
CA GLU A 271 8.04 10.76 -25.34
C GLU A 271 7.69 11.95 -24.44
N GLU A 272 6.41 12.25 -24.31
CA GLU A 272 5.87 13.34 -23.49
C GLU A 272 6.15 13.16 -21.99
N LEU A 273 6.46 11.94 -21.54
CA LEU A 273 6.81 11.61 -20.15
C LEU A 273 8.33 11.62 -19.89
N GLN A 274 9.16 11.88 -20.92
CA GLN A 274 10.59 11.95 -20.74
C GLN A 274 11.00 13.15 -19.88
N PRO A 275 11.95 12.98 -18.93
CA PRO A 275 12.43 14.08 -18.13
C PRO A 275 13.29 15.04 -18.95
N ASP A 276 12.95 16.33 -18.91
CA ASP A 276 13.92 17.40 -19.12
C ASP A 276 14.86 17.44 -17.89
N PRO A 277 16.17 17.18 -18.03
CA PRO A 277 17.09 17.13 -16.89
C PRO A 277 17.19 18.45 -16.11
N GLU A 278 17.00 19.61 -16.75
CA GLU A 278 17.07 20.90 -16.08
C GLU A 278 15.78 21.22 -15.30
N LYS A 279 14.62 20.68 -15.72
CA LYS A 279 13.37 20.75 -14.94
C LYS A 279 13.33 19.68 -13.84
N ALA A 280 13.71 18.46 -14.16
CA ALA A 280 13.62 17.33 -13.23
C ALA A 280 14.69 17.40 -12.14
N LYS A 281 15.87 17.97 -12.43
CA LYS A 281 16.98 18.13 -11.49
C LYS A 281 17.57 19.55 -11.51
N PRO A 282 16.78 20.58 -11.13
CA PRO A 282 17.14 21.99 -11.32
C PRO A 282 18.21 22.46 -10.34
N LEU A 283 18.98 23.48 -10.72
CA LEU A 283 19.86 24.21 -9.81
C LEU A 283 19.04 24.88 -8.69
N LEU A 284 19.52 24.77 -7.45
CA LEU A 284 18.76 25.25 -6.27
C LEU A 284 18.71 26.78 -6.18
N LEU A 285 19.82 27.47 -6.42
CA LEU A 285 19.89 28.92 -6.27
C LEU A 285 18.94 29.67 -7.24
N PRO A 286 18.93 29.38 -8.55
CA PRO A 286 18.02 30.05 -9.49
C PRO A 286 16.53 29.92 -9.13
N ILE A 287 16.13 28.81 -8.49
CA ILE A 287 14.74 28.61 -8.06
C ILE A 287 14.29 29.71 -7.08
N LEU A 288 15.20 30.24 -6.25
CA LEU A 288 14.86 31.26 -5.25
C LEU A 288 14.51 32.61 -5.90
N ASP A 289 15.01 32.88 -7.11
CA ASP A 289 14.77 34.11 -7.87
C ASP A 289 13.56 34.05 -8.81
N MET A 290 13.11 32.85 -9.18
CA MET A 290 12.03 32.67 -10.16
C MET A 290 10.76 33.42 -9.77
N SER A 291 10.31 34.32 -10.62
CA SER A 291 8.98 34.94 -10.57
C SER A 291 7.86 33.92 -10.79
N ASN A 292 6.60 34.31 -10.54
CA ASN A 292 5.46 33.46 -10.87
C ASN A 292 5.38 33.15 -12.37
N ARG A 293 5.79 34.09 -13.22
CA ARG A 293 5.78 33.95 -14.69
C ARG A 293 6.85 32.94 -15.13
N GLU A 294 8.09 33.13 -14.72
CA GLU A 294 9.20 32.22 -15.05
C GLU A 294 8.95 30.81 -14.51
N PHE A 295 8.38 30.68 -13.30
CA PHE A 295 8.01 29.38 -12.76
C PHE A 295 6.97 28.67 -13.63
N LYS A 296 5.93 29.40 -14.09
CA LYS A 296 4.90 28.84 -14.97
C LYS A 296 5.47 28.46 -16.34
N GLU A 297 6.34 29.29 -16.91
CA GLU A 297 7.02 29.00 -18.18
C GLU A 297 7.96 27.78 -18.07
N THR A 298 8.60 27.58 -16.91
CA THR A 298 9.57 26.50 -16.71
C THR A 298 8.92 25.18 -16.27
N PHE A 299 8.01 25.21 -15.29
CA PHE A 299 7.46 24.01 -14.66
C PHE A 299 5.97 23.80 -14.91
N GLY A 300 5.27 24.77 -15.50
CA GLY A 300 3.80 24.79 -15.57
C GLY A 300 3.17 23.66 -16.38
N ASP A 301 3.96 22.96 -17.19
CA ASP A 301 3.58 21.77 -17.94
C ASP A 301 3.74 20.46 -17.14
N THR A 302 4.34 20.51 -15.94
CA THR A 302 4.61 19.36 -15.08
C THR A 302 3.59 19.25 -13.93
N SER A 303 3.37 18.04 -13.41
CA SER A 303 2.49 17.83 -12.25
C SER A 303 3.01 18.51 -10.96
N ALA A 304 4.31 18.81 -10.88
CA ALA A 304 4.89 19.51 -9.73
C ALA A 304 4.40 20.96 -9.58
N ALA A 305 3.86 21.57 -10.63
CA ALA A 305 3.46 22.98 -10.62
C ALA A 305 2.09 23.25 -9.96
N TRP A 306 1.30 22.22 -9.61
CA TRP A 306 -0.09 22.39 -9.14
C TRP A 306 -0.23 23.24 -7.87
N ARG A 307 0.80 23.31 -7.01
CA ARG A 307 0.85 24.16 -5.80
C ARG A 307 1.57 25.49 -6.00
N GLY A 308 2.04 25.76 -7.22
CA GLY A 308 2.88 26.89 -7.57
C GLY A 308 4.28 26.84 -6.96
N ARG A 309 5.05 27.92 -7.13
CA ARG A 309 6.47 27.97 -6.73
C ARG A 309 6.74 27.89 -5.23
N LYS A 310 5.77 28.22 -4.36
CA LYS A 310 6.02 28.46 -2.94
C LYS A 310 6.60 27.23 -2.21
N PRO A 311 6.01 26.01 -2.31
CA PRO A 311 6.58 24.84 -1.65
C PRO A 311 7.94 24.44 -2.23
N ILE A 312 8.10 24.53 -3.55
CA ILE A 312 9.36 24.20 -4.24
C ILE A 312 10.50 25.13 -3.80
N GLN A 313 10.25 26.45 -3.68
CA GLN A 313 11.23 27.40 -3.15
C GLN A 313 11.61 27.11 -1.70
N ARG A 314 10.62 26.80 -0.84
CA ARG A 314 10.88 26.38 0.55
C ARG A 314 11.76 25.12 0.58
N ASN A 315 11.46 24.14 -0.26
CA ASN A 315 12.21 22.90 -0.32
C ASN A 315 13.62 23.12 -0.90
N ALA A 316 13.80 24.10 -1.79
CA ALA A 316 15.12 24.49 -2.29
C ALA A 316 15.98 25.12 -1.18
N VAL A 317 15.40 25.99 -0.34
CA VAL A 317 16.07 26.52 0.87
C VAL A 317 16.47 25.39 1.83
N ILE A 318 15.58 24.43 2.07
CA ILE A 318 15.87 23.24 2.89
C ILE A 318 17.05 22.45 2.32
N ALA A 319 17.05 22.21 1.01
CA ALA A 319 18.10 21.49 0.31
C ALA A 319 19.47 22.19 0.45
N LEU A 320 19.52 23.52 0.28
CA LEU A 320 20.74 24.31 0.47
C LEU A 320 21.29 24.20 1.90
N GLY A 321 20.40 24.28 2.91
CA GLY A 321 20.77 24.06 4.31
C GLY A 321 21.21 22.63 4.63
N ASN A 322 20.70 21.63 3.90
CA ASN A 322 21.13 20.24 4.02
C ASN A 322 22.50 20.00 3.37
N PHE A 323 22.79 20.63 2.24
CA PHE A 323 24.11 20.62 1.60
C PHE A 323 25.16 21.44 2.36
N LYS A 324 24.74 22.31 3.29
CA LYS A 324 25.59 23.30 3.95
C LYS A 324 26.33 24.17 2.92
N ASP A 325 25.61 24.61 1.89
CA ASP A 325 26.19 25.38 0.79
C ASP A 325 26.54 26.80 1.21
N ALA A 326 27.83 27.06 1.46
CA ALA A 326 28.33 28.39 1.82
C ALA A 326 28.06 29.44 0.74
N SER A 327 28.01 29.05 -0.55
CA SER A 327 27.73 29.99 -1.65
C SER A 327 26.29 30.50 -1.63
N ALA A 328 25.39 29.85 -0.89
CA ALA A 328 24.00 30.25 -0.76
C ALA A 328 23.76 31.30 0.34
N VAL A 329 24.74 31.56 1.22
CA VAL A 329 24.57 32.48 2.36
C VAL A 329 24.09 33.87 1.94
N PRO A 330 24.63 34.52 0.88
CA PRO A 330 24.13 35.83 0.46
C PRO A 330 22.66 35.79 0.05
N LYS A 331 22.26 34.78 -0.75
CA LYS A 331 20.88 34.66 -1.23
C LYS A 331 19.90 34.30 -0.13
N LEU A 332 20.28 33.39 0.78
CA LEU A 332 19.46 33.02 1.92
C LEU A 332 19.30 34.18 2.91
N SER A 333 20.33 35.01 3.07
CA SER A 333 20.25 36.25 3.86
C SER A 333 19.29 37.25 3.25
N GLU A 334 19.30 37.41 1.91
CA GLU A 334 18.31 38.22 1.21
C GLU A 334 16.88 37.70 1.44
N VAL A 335 16.66 36.39 1.29
CA VAL A 335 15.36 35.74 1.54
C VAL A 335 14.91 36.01 2.98
N LEU A 336 15.78 35.80 3.98
CA LEU A 336 15.48 36.04 5.38
C LEU A 336 15.07 37.50 5.64
N LEU A 337 15.72 38.47 5.01
CA LEU A 337 15.52 39.89 5.33
C LEU A 337 14.41 40.56 4.52
N LYS A 338 14.09 40.03 3.32
CA LYS A 338 13.23 40.74 2.35
C LYS A 338 12.02 39.95 1.87
N ASP A 339 11.99 38.61 1.97
CA ASP A 339 10.88 37.86 1.41
C ASP A 339 9.58 38.10 2.22
N PRO A 340 8.44 38.38 1.57
CA PRO A 340 7.20 38.68 2.30
C PRO A 340 6.62 37.47 3.05
N ARG A 341 7.05 36.24 2.72
CA ARG A 341 6.46 35.00 3.25
C ARG A 341 7.18 34.53 4.53
N PRO A 342 6.50 34.49 5.69
CA PRO A 342 7.11 34.04 6.94
C PRO A 342 7.69 32.62 6.86
N GLU A 343 7.01 31.70 6.16
CA GLU A 343 7.46 30.31 6.02
C GLU A 343 8.83 30.23 5.35
N LEU A 344 9.07 31.07 4.33
CA LEU A 344 10.34 31.06 3.61
C LEU A 344 11.44 31.76 4.41
N ARG A 345 11.13 32.90 5.07
CA ARG A 345 12.07 33.60 5.96
C ARG A 345 12.54 32.69 7.10
N GLY A 346 11.62 32.03 7.80
CA GLY A 346 11.94 31.08 8.86
C GLY A 346 12.76 29.89 8.38
N THR A 347 12.41 29.34 7.21
CA THR A 347 13.19 28.25 6.59
C THR A 347 14.60 28.72 6.21
N ALA A 348 14.76 29.97 5.74
CA ALA A 348 16.06 30.57 5.45
C ALA A 348 16.90 30.78 6.71
N ALA A 349 16.30 31.24 7.81
CA ALA A 349 16.97 31.30 9.11
C ALA A 349 17.51 29.92 9.54
N TRP A 350 16.68 28.87 9.41
CA TRP A 350 17.11 27.51 9.71
C TRP A 350 18.27 27.05 8.81
N ALA A 351 18.21 27.34 7.50
CA ALA A 351 19.25 26.97 6.55
C ALA A 351 20.58 27.69 6.85
N LEU A 352 20.52 29.00 7.14
CA LEU A 352 21.69 29.80 7.55
C LEU A 352 22.32 29.26 8.84
N GLY A 353 21.50 28.92 9.85
CA GLY A 353 21.99 28.31 11.10
C GLY A 353 22.65 26.94 10.89
N ARG A 354 22.32 26.22 9.81
CA ARG A 354 22.98 24.95 9.46
C ARG A 354 24.26 25.12 8.65
N ILE A 355 24.29 26.10 7.77
CA ILE A 355 25.47 26.42 6.95
C ILE A 355 26.56 27.01 7.86
N GLY A 356 26.18 27.95 8.73
CA GLY A 356 27.08 28.63 9.64
C GLY A 356 28.01 29.63 8.94
N GLY A 357 29.04 30.07 9.66
CA GLY A 357 29.96 31.14 9.23
C GLY A 357 29.54 32.52 9.73
N GLU A 358 30.51 33.44 9.74
CA GLU A 358 30.36 34.79 10.29
C GLU A 358 29.29 35.60 9.55
N GLU A 359 29.24 35.51 8.22
CA GLU A 359 28.23 36.19 7.42
C GLU A 359 26.81 35.68 7.73
N ALA A 360 26.64 34.37 7.91
CA ALA A 360 25.35 33.79 8.29
C ALA A 360 24.93 34.27 9.69
N LEU A 361 25.85 34.27 10.65
CA LEU A 361 25.60 34.76 12.01
C LEU A 361 25.16 36.23 12.00
N ASN A 362 25.92 37.10 11.35
CA ASN A 362 25.63 38.53 11.25
C ASN A 362 24.25 38.80 10.64
N ASN A 363 23.85 38.03 9.61
CA ASN A 363 22.53 38.19 9.00
C ASN A 363 21.38 37.60 9.84
N LEU A 364 21.62 36.54 10.59
CA LEU A 364 20.65 36.03 11.58
C LEU A 364 20.39 37.05 12.69
N GLU A 365 21.44 37.71 13.20
CA GLU A 365 21.30 38.77 14.21
C GLU A 365 20.54 39.99 13.67
N LYS A 366 20.80 40.38 12.41
CA LYS A 366 20.02 41.41 11.72
C LYS A 366 18.55 41.01 11.61
N GLY A 367 18.28 39.77 11.18
CA GLY A 367 16.92 39.23 11.09
C GLY A 367 16.19 39.25 12.43
N MET A 368 16.86 38.88 13.52
CA MET A 368 16.28 38.88 14.87
C MET A 368 15.83 40.29 15.34
N LYS A 369 16.55 41.34 14.91
CA LYS A 369 16.24 42.73 15.25
C LYS A 369 15.02 43.26 14.50
N SER A 370 14.80 42.82 13.25
CA SER A 370 13.71 43.34 12.40
C SER A 370 12.45 42.47 12.35
N GLU A 371 12.58 41.15 12.55
CA GLU A 371 11.46 40.21 12.37
C GLU A 371 10.36 40.36 13.42
N GLN A 372 9.12 40.33 12.96
CA GLN A 372 7.91 40.46 13.79
C GLN A 372 7.13 39.15 13.92
N ASP A 373 7.25 38.24 12.94
CA ASP A 373 6.57 36.95 12.99
C ASP A 373 7.14 36.05 14.09
N HIS A 374 6.29 35.65 15.03
CA HIS A 374 6.68 34.88 16.21
C HIS A 374 7.33 33.53 15.85
N LYS A 375 6.86 32.84 14.79
CA LYS A 375 7.44 31.56 14.38
C LYS A 375 8.82 31.76 13.76
N VAL A 376 8.99 32.79 12.93
CA VAL A 376 10.30 33.12 12.34
C VAL A 376 11.29 33.53 13.44
N ARG A 377 10.87 34.34 14.42
CA ARG A 377 11.70 34.70 15.59
C ARG A 377 12.16 33.47 16.36
N ASN A 378 11.28 32.49 16.61
CA ASN A 378 11.67 31.24 17.26
C ASN A 378 12.73 30.47 16.44
N MET A 379 12.53 30.33 15.13
CA MET A 379 13.51 29.69 14.25
C MET A 379 14.85 30.43 14.21
N LEU A 380 14.83 31.77 14.24
CA LEU A 380 16.04 32.60 14.37
C LEU A 380 16.76 32.35 15.70
N THR A 381 16.04 32.31 16.82
CA THR A 381 16.62 31.99 18.13
C THR A 381 17.29 30.61 18.10
N GLN A 382 16.62 29.60 17.54
CA GLN A 382 17.19 28.26 17.40
C GLN A 382 18.43 28.24 16.51
N ALA A 383 18.45 29.03 15.43
CA ALA A 383 19.59 29.14 14.53
C ALA A 383 20.78 29.83 15.21
N LEU A 384 20.55 30.96 15.91
CA LEU A 384 21.58 31.68 16.66
C LEU A 384 22.18 30.83 17.78
N ASN A 385 21.34 30.15 18.57
CA ASN A 385 21.80 29.25 19.63
C ASN A 385 22.71 28.12 19.12
N LYS A 386 22.55 27.69 17.86
CA LYS A 386 23.43 26.68 17.25
C LYS A 386 24.79 27.23 16.84
N LEU A 387 24.89 28.52 16.53
CA LEU A 387 26.12 29.18 16.09
C LEU A 387 26.88 29.86 17.23
N GLN A 388 26.20 30.20 18.32
CA GLN A 388 26.78 30.80 19.53
C GLN A 388 26.51 29.91 20.76
N PRO A 389 27.17 28.73 20.86
CA PRO A 389 26.98 27.86 22.03
C PRO A 389 27.52 28.45 23.34
N GLU A 390 28.40 29.46 23.29
CA GLU A 390 29.22 29.90 24.44
C GLU A 390 28.55 30.86 25.42
N THR A 391 27.36 31.40 25.15
CA THR A 391 26.70 32.36 26.07
C THR A 391 25.90 31.69 27.19
N LYS A 392 25.73 30.36 27.19
CA LYS A 392 24.98 29.64 28.24
C LYS A 392 25.81 29.27 29.48
N ALA A 393 27.12 29.08 29.33
CA ALA A 393 27.96 28.61 30.45
C ALA A 393 28.24 29.67 31.52
N VAL A 394 27.93 30.95 31.26
CA VAL A 394 28.16 32.04 32.23
C VAL A 394 26.88 32.42 32.99
N ALA A 395 25.69 32.19 32.40
CA ALA A 395 24.42 32.57 33.00
C ALA A 395 23.86 31.56 34.03
N GLU A 396 24.35 30.31 34.03
CA GLU A 396 23.95 29.27 35.00
C GLU A 396 24.85 29.27 36.25
N THR A 397 26.08 29.78 36.15
CA THR A 397 27.05 29.84 37.25
C THR A 397 26.74 30.96 38.24
N GLU A 398 26.13 32.07 37.80
CA GLU A 398 25.70 33.17 38.69
C GLU A 398 24.42 32.86 39.49
N LYS A 399 23.72 31.76 39.18
CA LYS A 399 22.50 31.35 39.92
C LYS A 399 22.73 30.28 40.98
N GLN A 400 23.94 29.70 41.08
CA GLN A 400 24.22 28.59 42.01
C GLN A 400 24.97 28.97 43.29
N GLU A 401 25.37 30.23 43.49
CA GLU A 401 26.06 30.66 44.72
C GLU A 401 25.14 30.95 45.93
N GLY A 402 23.86 30.59 45.88
CA GLY A 402 22.91 31.03 46.89
C GLY A 402 21.84 30.05 47.33
N VAL A 403 22.16 28.78 47.62
CA VAL A 403 21.38 27.98 48.60
C VAL A 403 22.28 26.92 49.27
N GLN A 404 22.46 27.03 50.58
CA GLN A 404 23.05 26.02 51.47
C GLN A 404 21.99 25.02 51.98
N HIS A 405 22.45 23.79 52.25
CA HIS A 405 21.89 22.73 53.12
C HIS A 405 20.58 22.03 52.66
N SER A 406 20.36 20.72 52.87
CA SER A 406 21.06 19.69 53.65
C SER A 406 20.75 18.30 53.05
N SER A 407 21.68 17.36 53.25
CA SER A 407 21.58 15.96 52.87
C SER A 407 21.08 15.11 54.04
N GLN A 408 20.10 14.23 53.81
CA GLN A 408 19.93 12.99 54.57
C GLN A 408 19.45 11.86 53.65
N GLN A 409 20.17 10.74 53.74
CA GLN A 409 19.90 9.46 53.10
C GLN A 409 18.90 8.65 53.93
N SER A 410 18.13 7.76 53.28
CA SER A 410 17.87 6.42 53.81
C SER A 410 17.49 5.46 52.67
N GLU A 411 18.19 4.33 52.64
CA GLU A 411 17.92 3.12 51.86
C GLU A 411 16.74 2.34 52.45
N GLU A 412 16.03 1.55 51.64
CA GLU A 412 15.48 0.25 52.05
C GLU A 412 15.09 -0.62 50.83
N ALA A 413 15.14 -1.94 51.05
CA ALA A 413 15.35 -2.98 50.05
C ALA A 413 14.10 -3.85 49.76
N GLY A 414 14.09 -4.46 48.56
CA GLY A 414 13.70 -5.85 48.30
C GLY A 414 12.21 -6.20 48.13
N GLN A 415 11.86 -6.84 46.99
CA GLN A 415 11.50 -8.27 46.93
C GLN A 415 11.10 -8.74 45.53
N ASP A 416 11.67 -9.89 45.14
CA ASP A 416 11.38 -10.71 43.96
C ASP A 416 10.05 -11.47 44.07
N VAL A 417 9.38 -11.70 42.94
CA VAL A 417 8.31 -12.72 42.81
C VAL A 417 8.55 -13.54 41.54
N GLN A 418 8.70 -14.85 41.73
CA GLN A 418 8.85 -15.90 40.72
C GLN A 418 7.53 -16.17 39.97
N SER A 419 7.63 -16.53 38.69
CA SER A 419 6.52 -17.05 37.85
C SER A 419 6.73 -18.55 37.57
N PRO A 420 5.68 -19.40 37.54
CA PRO A 420 5.83 -20.83 37.35
C PRO A 420 5.93 -21.21 35.86
N GLY A 421 6.71 -22.25 35.58
CA GLY A 421 7.06 -22.71 34.25
C GLY A 421 5.95 -23.46 33.50
N THR A 422 5.99 -23.33 32.17
CA THR A 422 5.19 -24.10 31.21
C THR A 422 6.07 -25.18 30.57
N SER A 423 5.60 -26.42 30.56
CA SER A 423 6.25 -27.57 29.94
C SER A 423 6.00 -27.58 28.43
N SER A 424 7.06 -27.47 27.63
CA SER A 424 7.01 -27.63 26.18
C SER A 424 7.27 -29.09 25.77
N VAL A 425 6.45 -29.60 24.86
CA VAL A 425 6.65 -30.90 24.20
C VAL A 425 7.51 -30.67 22.95
N ASN A 426 8.62 -31.39 22.84
CA ASN A 426 9.51 -31.36 21.68
C ASN A 426 8.97 -32.24 20.55
N ILE A 427 8.75 -31.68 19.37
CA ILE A 427 8.49 -32.42 18.12
C ILE A 427 9.69 -32.20 17.19
N ALA A 428 10.31 -33.29 16.71
CA ALA A 428 11.52 -33.27 15.90
C ALA A 428 11.21 -33.06 14.40
N PRO A 429 12.07 -32.35 13.64
CA PRO A 429 11.79 -31.96 12.26
C PRO A 429 12.11 -33.08 11.24
N LYS A 430 11.27 -33.21 10.21
CA LYS A 430 11.62 -33.87 8.94
C LYS A 430 11.55 -32.85 7.81
N GLY A 431 12.72 -32.54 7.22
CA GLY A 431 12.79 -31.75 6.00
C GLY A 431 12.34 -32.56 4.79
N VAL A 432 11.56 -31.93 3.91
CA VAL A 432 11.23 -32.48 2.58
C VAL A 432 11.53 -31.41 1.53
N GLU A 433 12.20 -31.84 0.46
CA GLU A 433 12.63 -31.02 -0.68
C GLU A 433 11.46 -30.56 -1.57
N PRO A 434 11.61 -29.44 -2.32
CA PRO A 434 10.52 -28.81 -3.06
C PRO A 434 10.17 -29.57 -4.36
N MET A 435 8.90 -29.91 -4.53
CA MET A 435 8.34 -30.36 -5.82
C MET A 435 7.79 -29.20 -6.66
N ALA A 436 7.97 -29.30 -7.98
CA ALA A 436 7.32 -28.46 -8.98
C ALA A 436 5.78 -28.64 -8.96
N ALA A 437 5.04 -27.60 -9.32
CA ALA A 437 3.58 -27.65 -9.42
C ALA A 437 3.15 -28.68 -10.49
N PRO A 438 2.34 -29.70 -10.14
CA PRO A 438 1.80 -30.61 -11.15
C PRO A 438 0.71 -29.91 -11.96
N THR A 439 0.78 -30.09 -13.29
CA THR A 439 -0.33 -29.83 -14.22
C THR A 439 -1.50 -30.72 -13.85
N ILE A 440 -2.70 -30.15 -13.74
CA ILE A 440 -3.93 -30.92 -13.54
C ILE A 440 -4.20 -31.70 -14.84
N GLU A 441 -4.28 -33.03 -14.75
CA GLU A 441 -4.75 -33.90 -15.85
C GLU A 441 -6.30 -33.99 -15.90
N SER A 442 -6.98 -33.41 -14.92
CA SER A 442 -8.44 -33.44 -14.75
C SER A 442 -9.14 -32.26 -15.42
N ASP A 443 -10.12 -32.55 -16.29
CA ASP A 443 -10.89 -31.54 -17.02
C ASP A 443 -12.01 -30.88 -16.18
N VAL A 444 -12.26 -31.32 -14.93
CA VAL A 444 -13.41 -30.91 -14.10
C VAL A 444 -13.09 -30.91 -12.60
N LEU A 445 -13.66 -29.95 -11.86
CA LEU A 445 -13.69 -29.95 -10.39
C LEU A 445 -15.02 -30.44 -9.85
N TYR A 446 -14.99 -31.21 -8.78
CA TYR A 446 -16.18 -31.76 -8.15
C TYR A 446 -16.60 -30.90 -6.98
N TYR A 447 -17.88 -30.57 -6.86
CA TYR A 447 -18.41 -29.85 -5.71
C TYR A 447 -19.62 -30.52 -5.07
N ASN A 448 -19.83 -30.24 -3.79
CA ASN A 448 -21.03 -30.57 -3.05
C ASN A 448 -21.31 -29.50 -1.99
N GLU A 449 -22.52 -29.48 -1.45
CA GLU A 449 -22.94 -28.56 -0.40
C GLU A 449 -23.22 -29.32 0.90
N VAL A 450 -22.69 -28.80 2.00
CA VAL A 450 -22.87 -29.36 3.35
C VAL A 450 -23.61 -28.35 4.20
N HIS A 451 -24.76 -28.72 4.74
CA HIS A 451 -25.49 -27.87 5.68
C HIS A 451 -24.91 -28.02 7.08
N THR A 452 -24.55 -26.90 7.71
CA THR A 452 -23.89 -26.87 9.02
C THR A 452 -24.51 -25.80 9.92
N PRO A 453 -24.28 -25.85 11.25
CA PRO A 453 -24.74 -24.81 12.18
C PRO A 453 -24.23 -23.39 11.87
N ILE A 454 -23.15 -23.24 11.09
CA ILE A 454 -22.59 -21.94 10.68
C ILE A 454 -23.03 -21.52 9.26
N GLY A 455 -24.04 -22.21 8.70
CA GLY A 455 -24.53 -22.01 7.34
C GLY A 455 -24.09 -23.11 6.37
N THR A 456 -24.51 -23.00 5.11
CA THR A 456 -24.11 -23.95 4.06
C THR A 456 -22.65 -23.73 3.68
N LEU A 457 -21.89 -24.81 3.57
CA LEU A 457 -20.52 -24.81 3.04
C LEU A 457 -20.53 -25.46 1.66
N THR A 458 -19.90 -24.81 0.67
CA THR A 458 -19.58 -25.45 -0.61
C THR A 458 -18.18 -26.04 -0.51
N VAL A 459 -18.06 -27.34 -0.70
CA VAL A 459 -16.78 -28.07 -0.69
C VAL A 459 -16.41 -28.46 -2.12
N VAL A 460 -15.15 -28.28 -2.49
CA VAL A 460 -14.65 -28.57 -3.84
C VAL A 460 -13.41 -29.47 -3.77
N ALA A 461 -13.37 -30.51 -4.60
CA ALA A 461 -12.23 -31.41 -4.74
C ALA A 461 -11.77 -31.56 -6.20
N SER A 462 -10.46 -31.76 -6.36
CA SER A 462 -9.86 -32.31 -7.57
C SER A 462 -9.80 -33.84 -7.47
N ASP A 463 -9.21 -34.51 -8.47
CA ASP A 463 -8.90 -35.94 -8.37
C ASP A 463 -7.85 -36.28 -7.30
N LEU A 464 -7.09 -35.29 -6.82
CA LEU A 464 -6.05 -35.49 -5.80
C LEU A 464 -6.57 -35.31 -4.37
N GLY A 465 -7.66 -34.56 -4.18
CA GLY A 465 -8.21 -34.30 -2.86
C GLY A 465 -9.02 -33.01 -2.78
N LEU A 466 -9.45 -32.68 -1.56
CA LEU A 466 -10.16 -31.45 -1.27
C LEU A 466 -9.25 -30.24 -1.48
N CYS A 467 -9.72 -29.27 -2.26
CA CYS A 467 -8.94 -28.09 -2.63
C CYS A 467 -9.58 -26.76 -2.22
N LEU A 468 -10.88 -26.74 -1.89
CA LEU A 468 -11.56 -25.52 -1.43
C LEU A 468 -12.72 -25.81 -0.48
N ILE A 469 -12.89 -24.96 0.53
CA ILE A 469 -14.13 -24.78 1.29
C ILE A 469 -14.55 -23.31 1.22
N GLU A 470 -15.75 -23.05 0.72
CA GLU A 470 -16.33 -21.71 0.62
C GLU A 470 -17.62 -21.60 1.47
N PHE A 471 -17.79 -20.47 2.17
CA PHE A 471 -18.96 -20.22 3.01
C PHE A 471 -20.13 -19.69 2.18
N GLY A 472 -21.14 -20.52 1.94
CA GLY A 472 -22.32 -20.22 1.13
C GLY A 472 -22.67 -21.35 0.17
N THR A 473 -23.79 -21.21 -0.54
CA THR A 473 -24.19 -22.12 -1.63
C THR A 473 -23.40 -21.83 -2.90
N PHE A 474 -23.24 -22.84 -3.75
CA PHE A 474 -22.56 -22.75 -5.03
C PHE A 474 -23.20 -21.66 -5.90
N THR A 475 -24.53 -21.60 -5.98
CA THR A 475 -25.24 -20.60 -6.79
C THR A 475 -24.93 -19.16 -6.35
N VAL A 476 -24.83 -18.91 -5.04
CA VAL A 476 -24.48 -17.58 -4.51
C VAL A 476 -23.01 -17.25 -4.77
N LYS A 477 -22.16 -18.27 -4.85
CA LYS A 477 -20.70 -18.15 -4.96
C LYS A 477 -20.17 -18.43 -6.36
N GLU A 478 -21.03 -18.66 -7.33
CA GLU A 478 -20.65 -19.19 -8.65
C GLU A 478 -19.59 -18.31 -9.31
N ALA A 479 -19.79 -16.99 -9.33
CA ALA A 479 -18.80 -16.06 -9.89
C ALA A 479 -17.44 -16.13 -9.18
N VAL A 480 -17.43 -16.28 -7.85
CA VAL A 480 -16.21 -16.40 -7.03
C VAL A 480 -15.52 -17.74 -7.29
N LEU A 481 -16.28 -18.83 -7.37
CA LEU A 481 -15.76 -20.18 -7.63
C LEU A 481 -15.18 -20.28 -9.05
N GLN A 482 -15.89 -19.80 -10.06
CA GLN A 482 -15.40 -19.75 -11.45
C GLN A 482 -14.16 -18.86 -11.60
N GLN A 483 -14.03 -17.81 -10.79
CA GLN A 483 -12.82 -17.00 -10.74
C GLN A 483 -11.66 -17.74 -10.07
N TRP A 484 -11.95 -18.43 -8.97
CA TRP A 484 -10.96 -19.23 -8.26
C TRP A 484 -10.43 -20.38 -9.12
N SER A 485 -11.30 -21.14 -9.81
CA SER A 485 -10.88 -22.26 -10.68
C SER A 485 -10.03 -21.80 -11.86
N ARG A 486 -10.27 -20.60 -12.41
CA ARG A 486 -9.41 -20.01 -13.45
C ARG A 486 -7.98 -19.80 -12.98
N THR A 487 -7.82 -19.36 -11.74
CA THR A 487 -6.50 -19.08 -11.16
C THR A 487 -5.83 -20.34 -10.62
N TRP A 488 -6.60 -21.25 -10.04
CA TRP A 488 -6.11 -22.43 -9.34
C TRP A 488 -5.98 -23.66 -10.25
N ALA A 489 -6.89 -23.82 -11.19
CA ALA A 489 -6.99 -24.97 -12.10
C ALA A 489 -7.08 -24.63 -13.60
N GLY A 490 -6.77 -23.39 -14.00
CA GLY A 490 -6.79 -23.01 -15.42
C GLY A 490 -8.19 -22.89 -16.04
N GLY A 491 -9.25 -22.87 -15.23
CA GLY A 491 -10.61 -22.57 -15.67
C GLY A 491 -11.45 -23.78 -16.04
N VAL A 492 -11.12 -24.95 -15.48
CA VAL A 492 -11.94 -26.16 -15.58
C VAL A 492 -13.35 -25.94 -15.01
N GLY A 493 -14.31 -26.68 -15.55
CA GLY A 493 -15.72 -26.61 -15.14
C GLY A 493 -15.96 -27.23 -13.76
N TYR A 494 -17.17 -27.05 -13.25
CA TYR A 494 -17.63 -27.65 -12.00
C TYR A 494 -18.72 -28.68 -12.25
N GLU A 495 -18.62 -29.82 -11.56
CA GLU A 495 -19.64 -30.87 -11.58
C GLU A 495 -20.08 -31.19 -10.15
N ARG A 496 -21.39 -31.22 -9.91
CA ARG A 496 -21.92 -31.61 -8.60
C ARG A 496 -21.80 -33.12 -8.45
N ASN A 497 -21.06 -33.60 -7.44
CA ASN A 497 -20.84 -35.02 -7.22
C ASN A 497 -20.87 -35.37 -5.72
N GLU A 498 -22.02 -35.86 -5.25
CA GLU A 498 -22.24 -36.18 -3.84
C GLU A 498 -21.47 -37.44 -3.40
N GLU A 499 -21.37 -38.44 -4.27
CA GLU A 499 -20.71 -39.72 -3.96
C GLU A 499 -19.21 -39.52 -3.72
N ARG A 500 -18.54 -38.77 -4.60
CA ARG A 500 -17.11 -38.47 -4.49
C ARG A 500 -16.79 -37.64 -3.24
N LEU A 501 -17.69 -36.74 -2.84
CA LEU A 501 -17.54 -35.88 -1.67
C LEU A 501 -18.24 -36.41 -0.42
N ALA A 502 -18.69 -37.68 -0.44
CA ALA A 502 -19.42 -38.28 0.67
C ALA A 502 -18.59 -38.33 1.95
N ASP A 503 -17.32 -38.71 1.86
CA ASP A 503 -16.41 -38.78 3.02
C ASP A 503 -16.14 -37.40 3.61
N VAL A 504 -15.80 -36.42 2.76
CA VAL A 504 -15.67 -35.00 3.16
C VAL A 504 -16.92 -34.50 3.89
N THR A 505 -18.09 -34.77 3.30
CA THR A 505 -19.38 -34.34 3.84
C THR A 505 -19.68 -35.01 5.17
N SER A 506 -19.35 -36.31 5.32
CA SER A 506 -19.53 -37.07 6.55
C SER A 506 -18.65 -36.55 7.68
N GLN A 507 -17.36 -36.35 7.43
CA GLN A 507 -16.42 -35.85 8.44
C GLN A 507 -16.75 -34.43 8.87
N ILE A 508 -17.13 -33.53 7.96
CA ILE A 508 -17.59 -32.17 8.33
C ILE A 508 -18.81 -32.23 9.25
N LYS A 509 -19.79 -33.10 8.96
CA LYS A 509 -20.96 -33.27 9.83
C LYS A 509 -20.57 -33.79 11.21
N GLN A 510 -19.75 -34.84 11.28
CA GLN A 510 -19.26 -35.39 12.54
C GLN A 510 -18.46 -34.37 13.37
N TYR A 511 -17.71 -33.49 12.70
CA TYR A 511 -17.01 -32.38 13.37
C TYR A 511 -18.01 -31.41 14.02
N PHE A 512 -19.06 -31.00 13.31
CA PHE A 512 -20.11 -30.12 13.87
C PHE A 512 -20.99 -30.81 14.93
N GLU A 513 -21.04 -32.14 14.93
CA GLU A 513 -21.64 -32.95 16.00
C GLU A 513 -20.71 -33.15 17.20
N GLY A 514 -19.44 -32.72 17.11
CA GLY A 514 -18.42 -32.89 18.14
C GLY A 514 -17.87 -34.32 18.29
N THR A 515 -18.18 -35.21 17.34
CA THR A 515 -17.74 -36.62 17.35
C THR A 515 -16.41 -36.84 16.62
N LEU A 516 -16.07 -35.95 15.67
CA LEU A 516 -14.77 -35.94 14.98
C LEU A 516 -13.88 -34.82 15.49
N LYS A 517 -12.64 -35.14 15.86
CA LYS A 517 -11.62 -34.17 16.32
C LYS A 517 -10.48 -33.95 15.33
N GLU A 518 -10.27 -34.90 14.42
CA GLU A 518 -9.19 -34.89 13.44
C GLU A 518 -9.73 -35.34 12.07
N PHE A 519 -9.39 -34.59 11.02
CA PHE A 519 -9.81 -34.90 9.66
C PHE A 519 -8.77 -35.78 8.97
N THR A 520 -9.22 -36.76 8.20
CA THR A 520 -8.36 -37.68 7.42
C THR A 520 -8.46 -37.46 5.91
N ILE A 521 -9.12 -36.38 5.51
CA ILE A 521 -9.41 -36.04 4.12
C ILE A 521 -8.10 -35.71 3.37
N PRO A 522 -7.82 -36.34 2.20
CA PRO A 522 -6.72 -35.93 1.32
C PRO A 522 -6.91 -34.48 0.83
N LEU A 523 -5.85 -33.68 0.88
CA LEU A 523 -5.88 -32.27 0.50
C LEU A 523 -5.02 -32.00 -0.75
N ASP A 524 -5.56 -31.26 -1.72
CA ASP A 524 -4.81 -30.68 -2.86
C ASP A 524 -4.65 -29.17 -2.61
N MET A 525 -3.72 -28.82 -1.73
CA MET A 525 -3.42 -27.43 -1.42
C MET A 525 -2.29 -26.89 -2.29
N ARG A 526 -2.49 -25.69 -2.84
CA ARG A 526 -1.51 -25.02 -3.69
C ARG A 526 -1.29 -23.60 -3.23
N GLY A 527 -0.02 -23.24 -3.09
CA GLY A 527 0.39 -21.93 -2.62
C GLY A 527 1.89 -21.76 -2.75
N THR A 528 2.37 -20.60 -2.33
CA THR A 528 3.81 -20.38 -2.12
C THR A 528 4.35 -21.37 -1.08
N GLN A 529 5.65 -21.65 -1.14
CA GLN A 529 6.33 -22.51 -0.17
C GLN A 529 6.07 -22.07 1.28
N PHE A 530 6.08 -20.76 1.54
CA PHE A 530 5.76 -20.20 2.86
C PHE A 530 4.31 -20.48 3.28
N GLN A 531 3.35 -20.36 2.37
CA GLN A 531 1.95 -20.67 2.68
C GLN A 531 1.76 -22.14 3.01
N LEU A 532 2.35 -23.04 2.22
CA LEU A 532 2.29 -24.49 2.48
C LEU A 532 2.88 -24.82 3.86
N GLN A 533 4.04 -24.25 4.20
CA GLN A 533 4.64 -24.41 5.54
C GLN A 533 3.72 -23.93 6.66
N VAL A 534 3.09 -22.76 6.48
CA VAL A 534 2.12 -22.24 7.46
C VAL A 534 0.92 -23.18 7.58
N TRP A 535 0.32 -23.60 6.47
CA TRP A 535 -0.88 -24.45 6.49
C TRP A 535 -0.60 -25.84 7.10
N GLU A 536 0.58 -26.40 6.88
CA GLU A 536 1.00 -27.62 7.58
C GLU A 536 1.16 -27.37 9.09
N ALA A 537 1.81 -26.27 9.50
CA ALA A 537 1.90 -25.93 10.92
C ALA A 537 0.53 -25.68 11.59
N LEU A 538 -0.47 -25.19 10.83
CA LEU A 538 -1.83 -25.03 11.34
C LEU A 538 -2.50 -26.37 11.66
N LYS A 539 -2.24 -27.42 10.86
CA LYS A 539 -2.83 -28.75 11.06
C LYS A 539 -2.39 -29.39 12.38
N GLU A 540 -1.22 -29.01 12.88
CA GLU A 540 -0.69 -29.49 14.15
C GLU A 540 -1.38 -28.88 15.38
N ILE A 541 -2.23 -27.84 15.21
CA ILE A 541 -2.96 -27.25 16.34
C ILE A 541 -4.09 -28.21 16.75
N PRO A 542 -4.10 -28.80 17.96
CA PRO A 542 -5.11 -29.77 18.36
C PRO A 542 -6.52 -29.18 18.48
N TYR A 543 -7.54 -30.05 18.39
CA TYR A 543 -8.94 -29.66 18.64
C TYR A 543 -9.13 -29.11 20.06
N GLY A 544 -9.73 -27.93 20.18
CA GLY A 544 -9.96 -27.27 21.47
C GLY A 544 -8.77 -26.47 21.99
N GLU A 545 -7.64 -26.51 21.28
CA GLU A 545 -6.48 -25.69 21.58
C GLU A 545 -6.37 -24.48 20.65
N ILE A 546 -5.59 -23.50 21.09
CA ILE A 546 -5.33 -22.27 20.34
C ILE A 546 -3.83 -21.99 20.32
N CYS A 547 -3.41 -21.19 19.36
CA CYS A 547 -2.08 -20.62 19.35
C CYS A 547 -2.13 -19.17 18.88
N SER A 548 -1.03 -18.46 19.05
CA SER A 548 -0.85 -17.14 18.46
C SER A 548 -0.20 -17.23 17.08
N TYR A 549 -0.30 -16.15 16.30
CA TYR A 549 0.48 -16.02 15.06
C TYR A 549 1.98 -16.12 15.28
N LYS A 550 2.44 -15.77 16.50
CA LYS A 550 3.85 -15.88 16.86
C LYS A 550 4.25 -17.35 17.05
N ASP A 551 3.40 -18.15 17.68
CA ASP A 551 3.69 -19.57 17.91
C ASP A 551 3.81 -20.32 16.58
N ILE A 552 2.96 -20.01 15.59
CA ILE A 552 3.12 -20.56 14.23
C ILE A 552 4.38 -20.06 13.55
N ALA A 553 4.72 -18.77 13.71
CA ALA A 553 5.94 -18.21 13.15
C ALA A 553 7.20 -18.88 13.75
N ASP A 554 7.16 -19.19 15.04
CA ASP A 554 8.21 -19.91 15.74
C ASP A 554 8.26 -21.39 15.30
N ALA A 555 7.10 -22.04 15.14
CA ALA A 555 7.00 -23.44 14.69
C ALA A 555 7.55 -23.68 13.28
N ILE A 556 7.44 -22.69 12.39
CA ILE A 556 8.04 -22.75 11.03
C ILE A 556 9.46 -22.18 10.98
N GLU A 557 10.10 -21.97 12.13
CA GLU A 557 11.47 -21.42 12.28
C GLU A 557 11.65 -20.02 11.68
N ARG A 558 10.59 -19.21 11.66
CA ARG A 558 10.58 -17.84 11.15
C ARG A 558 9.98 -16.87 12.17
N PRO A 559 10.62 -16.66 13.35
CA PRO A 559 10.07 -15.87 14.47
C PRO A 559 9.73 -14.41 14.11
N LYS A 560 10.35 -13.87 13.05
CA LYS A 560 10.10 -12.50 12.56
C LYS A 560 8.91 -12.41 11.58
N ALA A 561 8.34 -13.53 11.15
CA ALA A 561 7.34 -13.63 10.11
C ALA A 561 5.88 -13.61 10.62
N VAL A 562 5.64 -13.27 11.89
CA VAL A 562 4.30 -13.23 12.54
C VAL A 562 3.21 -12.60 11.65
N ARG A 563 3.52 -11.48 11.02
CA ARG A 563 2.55 -10.78 10.14
C ARG A 563 2.33 -11.47 8.80
N ALA A 564 3.37 -12.12 8.26
CA ALA A 564 3.26 -12.92 7.03
C ALA A 564 2.45 -14.19 7.27
N VAL A 565 2.63 -14.84 8.44
CA VAL A 565 1.78 -15.95 8.90
C VAL A 565 0.31 -15.54 8.91
N GLY A 566 -0.01 -14.35 9.44
CA GLY A 566 -1.38 -13.83 9.39
C GLY A 566 -1.95 -13.70 7.97
N GLY A 567 -1.12 -13.28 7.01
CA GLY A 567 -1.50 -13.25 5.60
C GLY A 567 -1.72 -14.63 4.98
N ALA A 568 -0.87 -15.60 5.29
CA ALA A 568 -1.02 -16.99 4.84
C ALA A 568 -2.25 -17.67 5.45
N ASN A 569 -2.52 -17.43 6.74
CA ASN A 569 -3.71 -17.91 7.44
C ASN A 569 -5.02 -17.42 6.78
N ASN A 570 -5.03 -16.15 6.35
CA ASN A 570 -6.17 -15.56 5.63
C ASN A 570 -6.36 -16.11 4.21
N LYS A 571 -5.32 -16.70 3.62
CA LYS A 571 -5.36 -17.31 2.28
C LYS A 571 -5.54 -18.83 2.33
N ASN A 572 -5.84 -19.42 3.50
CA ASN A 572 -6.11 -20.84 3.64
C ASN A 572 -7.34 -21.24 2.81
N PRO A 573 -7.21 -22.12 1.79
CA PRO A 573 -8.31 -22.49 0.91
C PRO A 573 -9.28 -23.51 1.53
N VAL A 574 -8.89 -24.22 2.58
CA VAL A 574 -9.70 -25.27 3.23
C VAL A 574 -9.88 -24.98 4.73
N PRO A 575 -10.51 -23.84 5.09
CA PRO A 575 -10.80 -23.50 6.49
C PRO A 575 -11.58 -24.62 7.20
N ILE A 576 -11.51 -24.66 8.54
CA ILE A 576 -12.04 -25.72 9.41
C ILE A 576 -11.17 -26.98 9.41
N ILE A 577 -10.88 -27.54 8.23
CA ILE A 577 -10.02 -28.72 8.09
C ILE A 577 -8.56 -28.36 8.35
N VAL A 578 -8.07 -27.30 7.71
CA VAL A 578 -6.85 -26.60 8.14
C VAL A 578 -7.31 -25.53 9.13
N PRO A 579 -7.04 -25.69 10.44
CA PRO A 579 -7.81 -25.02 11.49
C PRO A 579 -7.33 -23.59 11.77
N CYS A 580 -7.40 -22.73 10.76
CA CYS A 580 -7.00 -21.33 10.84
C CYS A 580 -7.80 -20.48 11.85
N HIS A 581 -8.96 -20.98 12.32
CA HIS A 581 -9.76 -20.37 13.38
C HIS A 581 -9.14 -20.51 14.78
N ARG A 582 -8.25 -21.50 14.99
CA ARG A 582 -7.55 -21.72 16.27
C ARG A 582 -6.42 -20.71 16.53
N VAL A 583 -6.03 -19.93 15.52
CA VAL A 583 -5.00 -18.89 15.66
C VAL A 583 -5.60 -17.58 16.14
N ILE A 584 -5.16 -17.03 17.28
CA ILE A 584 -5.68 -15.77 17.84
C ILE A 584 -4.56 -14.75 18.15
N GLY A 585 -4.92 -13.55 18.61
CA GLY A 585 -3.96 -12.55 19.08
C GLY A 585 -3.25 -13.01 20.36
N MET A 586 -2.00 -12.58 20.59
CA MET A 586 -1.25 -12.92 21.81
C MET A 586 -1.92 -12.42 23.10
N ASP A 587 -2.77 -11.39 22.97
CA ASP A 587 -3.58 -10.81 24.04
C ASP A 587 -4.89 -11.58 24.27
N GLY A 588 -5.11 -12.70 23.57
CA GLY A 588 -6.36 -13.45 23.60
C GLY A 588 -7.45 -12.89 22.68
N THR A 589 -7.17 -11.83 21.92
CA THR A 589 -8.18 -11.18 21.08
C THR A 589 -8.47 -12.01 19.82
N LEU A 590 -9.76 -12.19 19.51
CA LEU A 590 -10.18 -12.76 18.23
C LEU A 590 -9.93 -11.75 17.10
N VAL A 591 -8.96 -12.05 16.25
CA VAL A 591 -8.64 -11.25 15.07
C VAL A 591 -8.87 -12.07 13.80
N GLY A 592 -9.29 -11.38 12.72
CA GLY A 592 -9.38 -11.82 11.32
C GLY A 592 -9.66 -13.31 11.02
N TYR A 593 -10.76 -13.60 10.32
CA TYR A 593 -11.08 -14.94 9.82
C TYR A 593 -11.76 -14.86 8.46
N GLY A 594 -11.44 -15.77 7.54
CA GLY A 594 -11.99 -15.78 6.17
C GLY A 594 -13.51 -15.86 6.14
N GLY A 595 -14.12 -16.60 7.08
CA GLY A 595 -15.58 -16.67 7.27
C GLY A 595 -16.18 -15.59 8.19
N GLY A 596 -15.38 -14.62 8.66
CA GLY A 596 -15.82 -13.61 9.62
C GLY A 596 -15.69 -14.02 11.10
N LEU A 597 -15.70 -13.02 11.99
CA LEU A 597 -15.42 -13.25 13.42
C LEU A 597 -16.51 -14.04 14.15
N GLU A 598 -17.76 -13.93 13.72
CA GLU A 598 -18.87 -14.69 14.30
C GLU A 598 -18.71 -16.19 14.05
N ILE A 599 -18.38 -16.60 12.82
CA ILE A 599 -18.11 -18.01 12.49
C ILE A 599 -16.93 -18.54 13.30
N LYS A 600 -15.83 -17.77 13.37
CA LYS A 600 -14.66 -18.13 14.18
C LYS A 600 -15.02 -18.36 15.64
N ARG A 601 -15.87 -17.51 16.21
CA ARG A 601 -16.37 -17.67 17.57
C ARG A 601 -17.18 -18.94 17.72
N SER A 602 -18.13 -19.21 16.83
CA SER A 602 -18.95 -20.43 16.86
C SER A 602 -18.11 -21.69 16.80
N LEU A 603 -17.07 -21.72 15.96
CA LEU A 603 -16.14 -22.86 15.87
C LEU A 603 -15.35 -23.03 17.18
N LEU A 604 -14.82 -21.95 17.76
CA LEU A 604 -14.09 -22.03 19.04
C LEU A 604 -15.00 -22.41 20.23
N THR A 605 -16.29 -22.06 20.19
CA THR A 605 -17.28 -22.51 21.17
C THR A 605 -17.61 -23.99 21.00
N LEU A 606 -17.81 -24.45 19.76
CA LEU A 606 -17.98 -25.89 19.44
C LEU A 606 -16.79 -26.72 19.93
N GLU A 607 -15.58 -26.20 19.78
CA GLU A 607 -14.36 -26.86 20.25
C GLU A 607 -14.14 -26.78 21.77
N GLY A 608 -15.01 -26.07 22.49
CA GLY A 608 -14.94 -25.93 23.95
C GLY A 608 -13.91 -24.91 24.46
N TYR A 609 -13.28 -24.12 23.57
CA TYR A 609 -12.32 -23.09 23.95
C TYR A 609 -13.02 -21.82 24.48
N LEU A 610 -14.11 -21.39 23.84
CA LEU A 610 -14.91 -20.25 24.30
C LEU A 610 -16.18 -20.73 25.02
N PRO A 611 -16.62 -20.04 26.08
CA PRO A 611 -17.86 -20.39 26.76
C PRO A 611 -19.06 -20.22 25.84
N ASP A 612 -20.03 -21.13 25.96
CA ASP A 612 -21.29 -21.05 25.24
C ASP A 612 -22.12 -19.86 25.75
N ARG A 613 -22.62 -19.03 24.84
CA ARG A 613 -23.48 -17.90 25.21
C ARG A 613 -24.89 -18.43 25.48
N LYS A 614 -25.16 -18.82 26.72
CA LYS A 614 -26.56 -18.81 27.19
C LYS A 614 -27.03 -17.37 27.34
N GLY A 615 -27.79 -16.89 26.34
CA GLY A 615 -28.68 -15.73 26.44
C GLY A 615 -28.12 -14.40 25.91
N LEU A 616 -28.62 -14.00 24.74
CA LEU A 616 -29.11 -12.64 24.48
C LEU A 616 -30.60 -12.76 24.13
#